data_AF-A2FJ86-F1
#
_entry.id   AF-A2FJ86-F1
#
_cell.length_a   1.000
_cell.length_b   1.000
_cell.length_c   1.000
_cell.angle_alpha   90.00
_cell.angle_beta   90.00
_cell.angle_gamma   90.00
#
_symmetry.space_group_name_H-M   'P 1'
#
loop_
_entity.id
_entity.type
_entity.pdbx_description
1 polymer ?
#
loop_
_entity_poly.entity_id
_entity_poly.type
_entity_poly.pdbx_seq_one_letter_code
_entity_poly.pdbx_strand_id
1 'polypeptide(L)'
;MQNWSLDDHPTLVHFRKKMDTIPVKSNYFYHLFLTPPYAMPVKGKTAFDYLFYTIEPDKTTLISGNNPSMKLKLEDNKIITLSGFKKKFAIPIILTTYCTSMNGLCFNIHEIENDIFDISRPIHPLYLKVLECYDDSDKSKMFIERTFENVPAVINLYNAICNAIERMEITPENRRDLMQRLQVSIEQLAAEIFKCPDTEMLPVAGKQKLNYLVYNALTSKTHFHFIMAYSKEFAQQDIAARKNMYSYLSQSKADEKKMTEAATRYLSRIFSLKSPLAQIERVAQFFEAIVALLPGTEIAADDILPAICSAMICDQSFSTQVVSFFTYLQEIWPSSGFDERLTYILTTCSIAATHLSFPPQEKKDHPGSLAPSSSNEFTPQPEARKSSDQDTINMLEDLLANL
;
A
#
# COMPACT_ATOMS: atom_id res chain seq x y z
N MET A 1 11.68 3.09 -7.30
CA MET A 1 11.50 4.45 -6.72
C MET A 1 12.26 4.53 -5.40
N GLN A 2 12.53 5.72 -4.85
CA GLN A 2 13.22 5.81 -3.56
C GLN A 2 12.30 5.37 -2.41
N ASN A 3 12.81 4.49 -1.56
CA ASN A 3 12.20 4.08 -0.30
C ASN A 3 12.78 4.93 0.83
N TRP A 4 11.93 5.50 1.67
CA TRP A 4 12.36 6.14 2.91
C TRP A 4 11.79 5.39 4.09
N SER A 5 12.65 5.21 5.09
CA SER A 5 12.29 4.68 6.39
C SER A 5 12.45 5.77 7.44
N LEU A 6 11.73 5.61 8.54
CA LEU A 6 11.94 6.42 9.75
C LEU A 6 13.21 6.02 10.51
N ASP A 7 13.91 4.96 10.07
CA ASP A 7 15.08 4.38 10.75
C ASP A 7 16.20 5.39 11.06
N ASP A 8 16.45 6.31 10.14
CA ASP A 8 17.50 7.32 10.26
C ASP A 8 17.05 8.57 11.03
N HIS A 9 15.80 8.61 11.50
CA HIS A 9 15.28 9.76 12.21
C HIS A 9 16.08 9.98 13.51
N PRO A 10 16.64 11.18 13.77
CA PRO A 10 17.54 11.41 14.91
C PRO A 10 16.95 11.03 16.27
N THR A 11 15.67 11.32 16.49
CA THR A 11 14.92 10.91 17.70
C THR A 11 14.84 9.39 17.83
N LEU A 12 14.58 8.66 16.75
CA LEU A 12 14.50 7.20 16.76
C LEU A 12 15.88 6.56 17.00
N VAL A 13 16.91 7.07 16.33
CA VAL A 13 18.30 6.63 16.53
C VAL A 13 18.72 6.81 18.00
N HIS A 14 18.34 7.91 18.64
CA HIS A 14 18.62 8.12 20.06
C HIS A 14 17.78 7.21 20.97
N PHE A 15 16.50 7.00 20.64
CA PHE A 15 15.61 6.10 21.36
C PHE A 15 16.16 4.66 21.36
N ARG A 16 16.52 4.12 20.20
CA ARG A 16 17.03 2.75 20.03
C ARG A 16 18.27 2.47 20.88
N LYS A 17 19.14 3.46 21.08
CA LYS A 17 20.34 3.35 21.95
C LYS A 17 20.03 3.17 23.43
N LYS A 18 18.80 3.47 23.86
CA LYS A 18 18.41 3.50 25.27
C LYS A 18 17.10 2.76 25.55
N MET A 19 16.44 2.20 24.54
CA MET A 19 15.13 1.54 24.70
C MET A 19 15.19 0.36 25.67
N ASP A 20 16.35 -0.29 25.80
CA ASP A 20 16.57 -1.39 26.73
C ASP A 20 16.48 -0.98 28.21
N THR A 21 16.49 0.32 28.52
CA THR A 21 16.27 0.81 29.88
C THR A 21 14.78 0.97 30.22
N ILE A 22 13.88 0.73 29.27
CA ILE A 22 12.43 0.85 29.49
C ILE A 22 11.91 -0.49 30.05
N PRO A 23 11.26 -0.48 31.23
CA PRO A 23 10.70 -1.71 31.78
C PRO A 23 9.53 -2.20 30.93
N VAL A 24 9.59 -3.45 30.47
CA VAL A 24 8.48 -4.09 29.78
C VAL A 24 7.38 -4.39 30.81
N LYS A 25 6.22 -3.76 30.64
CA LYS A 25 5.04 -3.97 31.48
C LYS A 25 3.87 -4.38 30.60
N SER A 26 3.18 -5.47 30.97
CA SER A 26 2.11 -6.06 30.16
C SER A 26 0.91 -5.15 29.94
N ASN A 27 0.67 -4.18 30.81
CA ASN A 27 -0.46 -3.24 30.71
C ASN A 27 -0.09 -1.89 30.07
N TYR A 28 1.13 -1.75 29.55
CA TYR A 28 1.64 -0.50 28.97
C TYR A 28 1.84 -0.71 27.48
N PHE A 29 1.40 0.26 26.68
CA PHE A 29 1.69 0.29 25.26
C PHE A 29 2.32 1.63 24.90
N TYR A 30 3.51 1.59 24.26
CA TYR A 30 4.35 2.76 24.07
C TYR A 30 4.15 3.41 22.71
N HIS A 31 4.30 4.73 22.67
CA HIS A 31 4.12 5.57 21.48
C HIS A 31 5.29 6.56 21.40
N LEU A 32 6.11 6.45 20.36
CA LEU A 32 7.22 7.36 20.09
C LEU A 32 6.83 8.33 18.98
N PHE A 33 6.79 9.62 19.29
CA PHE A 33 6.48 10.65 18.30
C PHE A 33 7.74 11.22 17.65
N LEU A 34 7.76 11.27 16.32
CA LEU A 34 8.86 11.79 15.50
C LEU A 34 8.42 13.08 14.82
N THR A 35 9.17 14.15 15.08
CA THR A 35 8.94 15.47 14.49
C THR A 35 9.44 15.52 13.04
N PRO A 36 8.80 16.26 12.14
CA PRO A 36 9.26 16.35 10.75
C PRO A 36 10.57 17.17 10.65
N PRO A 37 11.36 17.03 9.57
CA PRO A 37 12.63 17.74 9.42
C PRO A 37 12.52 19.28 9.49
N TYR A 38 11.41 19.86 9.04
CA TYR A 38 11.17 21.31 9.16
C TYR A 38 10.84 21.76 10.59
N ALA A 39 10.48 20.84 11.49
CA ALA A 39 10.17 21.12 12.89
C ALA A 39 11.05 20.30 13.82
N MET A 40 12.37 20.28 13.55
CA MET A 40 13.36 19.58 14.38
C MET A 40 13.14 19.82 15.89
N PRO A 41 13.36 18.79 16.73
CA PRO A 41 13.09 18.87 18.16
C PRO A 41 13.70 20.09 18.83
N VAL A 42 12.96 20.70 19.76
CA VAL A 42 13.46 21.81 20.56
C VAL A 42 14.76 21.42 21.27
N LYS A 43 15.76 22.30 21.21
CA LYS A 43 17.07 22.09 21.83
C LYS A 43 16.91 21.72 23.32
N GLY A 44 17.57 20.63 23.72
CA GLY A 44 17.52 20.11 25.09
C GLY A 44 16.42 19.07 25.34
N LYS A 45 15.53 18.81 24.36
CA LYS A 45 14.64 17.65 24.38
C LYS A 45 15.37 16.38 23.94
N THR A 46 15.00 15.27 24.57
CA THR A 46 15.51 13.93 24.32
C THR A 46 14.42 13.07 23.70
N ALA A 47 14.77 11.90 23.15
CA ALA A 47 13.77 10.99 22.60
C ALA A 47 12.70 10.54 23.60
N PHE A 48 13.03 10.46 24.89
CA PHE A 48 12.09 10.10 25.94
C PHE A 48 11.06 11.20 26.25
N ASP A 49 11.36 12.46 25.90
CA ASP A 49 10.37 13.53 26.01
C ASP A 49 9.25 13.36 24.96
N TYR A 50 9.55 12.65 23.88
CA TYR A 50 8.60 12.29 22.82
C TYR A 50 8.01 10.88 23.00
N LEU A 51 8.39 10.17 24.07
CA LEU A 51 7.85 8.86 24.40
C LEU A 51 6.67 9.00 25.35
N PHE A 52 5.52 8.47 24.91
CA PHE A 52 4.30 8.38 25.68
C PHE A 52 3.89 6.93 25.83
N TYR A 53 3.00 6.64 26.76
CA TYR A 53 2.39 5.33 26.90
C TYR A 53 0.91 5.46 27.23
N THR A 54 0.14 4.46 26.81
CA THR A 54 -1.23 4.21 27.26
C THR A 54 -1.23 3.13 28.34
N ILE A 55 -2.27 3.11 29.17
CA ILE A 55 -2.46 2.05 30.19
C ILE A 55 -3.82 1.41 29.93
N GLU A 56 -3.84 0.09 29.78
CA GLU A 56 -5.12 -0.62 29.60
C GLU A 56 -6.07 -0.44 30.81
N PRO A 57 -7.38 -0.30 30.57
CA PRO A 57 -8.08 -0.42 29.28
C PRO A 57 -8.14 0.88 28.45
N ASP A 58 -7.61 2.01 28.95
CA ASP A 58 -7.65 3.29 28.23
C ASP A 58 -6.53 3.39 27.19
N LYS A 59 -6.88 3.11 25.94
CA LYS A 59 -5.99 3.20 24.77
C LYS A 59 -5.93 4.61 24.17
N THR A 60 -6.61 5.60 24.76
CA THR A 60 -6.74 6.95 24.19
C THR A 60 -5.95 8.00 24.94
N THR A 61 -5.75 7.83 26.26
CA THR A 61 -4.96 8.77 27.06
C THR A 61 -3.48 8.40 27.04
N LEU A 62 -2.68 9.25 26.41
CA LEU A 62 -1.23 9.15 26.32
C LEU A 62 -0.58 9.91 27.48
N ILE A 63 0.23 9.23 28.27
CA ILE A 63 0.96 9.81 29.42
C ILE A 63 2.44 9.87 29.07
N SER A 64 3.09 11.02 29.27
CA SER A 64 4.53 11.15 28.99
C SER A 64 5.35 10.26 29.93
N GLY A 65 6.34 9.55 29.37
CA GLY A 65 7.28 8.74 30.12
C GLY A 65 8.12 9.54 31.12
N ASN A 66 8.52 10.76 30.75
CA ASN A 66 9.37 11.62 31.57
C ASN A 66 8.59 12.54 32.53
N ASN A 67 7.34 12.90 32.20
CA ASN A 67 6.56 13.83 33.00
C ASN A 67 5.07 13.43 33.04
N PRO A 68 4.62 12.69 34.08
CA PRO A 68 3.23 12.20 34.17
C PRO A 68 2.15 13.30 34.20
N SER A 69 2.52 14.56 34.45
CA SER A 69 1.59 15.70 34.34
C SER A 69 1.25 16.07 32.89
N MET A 70 2.10 15.67 31.94
CA MET A 70 1.91 15.87 30.51
C MET A 70 1.10 14.72 29.92
N LYS A 71 -0.10 15.06 29.43
CA LYS A 71 -1.04 14.11 28.85
C LYS A 71 -1.57 14.59 27.52
N LEU A 72 -1.71 13.66 26.59
CA LEU A 72 -2.33 13.85 25.28
C LEU A 72 -3.51 12.88 25.14
N LYS A 73 -4.45 13.20 24.26
CA LYS A 73 -5.52 12.31 23.81
C LYS A 73 -5.23 11.91 22.37
N LEU A 74 -5.32 10.62 22.07
CA LEU A 74 -5.32 10.09 20.71
C LEU A 74 -6.77 10.04 20.22
N GLU A 75 -7.07 10.75 19.14
CA GLU A 75 -8.41 10.83 18.54
C GLU A 75 -8.28 11.08 17.03
N ASP A 76 -8.92 10.25 16.20
CA ASP A 76 -8.97 10.39 14.74
C ASP A 76 -7.60 10.66 14.07
N ASN A 77 -6.58 9.86 14.41
CA ASN A 77 -5.20 10.04 13.95
C ASN A 77 -4.60 11.42 14.31
N LYS A 78 -5.05 12.02 15.41
CA LYS A 78 -4.49 13.26 15.94
C LYS A 78 -4.13 13.09 17.40
N ILE A 79 -3.09 13.80 17.81
CA ILE A 79 -2.77 14.01 19.21
C ILE A 79 -3.31 15.37 19.65
N ILE A 80 -4.11 15.37 20.71
CA ILE A 80 -4.76 16.55 21.26
C ILE A 80 -4.26 16.77 22.68
N THR A 81 -3.96 18.01 23.05
CA THR A 81 -3.52 18.33 24.41
C THR A 81 -4.60 18.04 25.45
N LEU A 82 -4.26 17.32 26.52
CA LEU A 82 -5.09 17.19 27.73
C LEU A 82 -4.55 18.06 28.88
N SER A 83 -3.29 17.85 29.28
CA SER A 83 -2.69 18.57 30.42
C SER A 83 -1.17 18.69 30.31
N GLY A 84 -0.57 19.63 31.06
CA GLY A 84 0.88 19.77 31.20
C GLY A 84 1.60 20.52 30.06
N PHE A 85 0.88 20.96 29.02
CA PHE A 85 1.42 21.77 27.91
C PHE A 85 1.09 23.26 28.08
N LYS A 86 1.98 24.14 27.61
CA LYS A 86 1.80 25.60 27.68
C LYS A 86 0.68 26.12 26.78
N LYS A 87 0.44 25.44 25.65
CA LYS A 87 -0.56 25.80 24.64
C LYS A 87 -1.42 24.58 24.35
N LYS A 88 -2.70 24.81 24.02
CA LYS A 88 -3.55 23.76 23.46
C LYS A 88 -3.22 23.55 21.98
N PHE A 89 -3.23 22.31 21.53
CA PHE A 89 -3.02 21.94 20.13
C PHE A 89 -3.74 20.65 19.76
N ALA A 90 -3.89 20.46 18.44
CA ALA A 90 -4.24 19.20 17.81
C ALA A 90 -3.25 19.01 16.63
N ILE A 91 -2.43 17.96 16.68
CA ILE A 91 -1.43 17.68 15.64
C ILE A 91 -1.78 16.35 14.97
N PRO A 92 -1.89 16.33 13.63
CA PRO A 92 -2.04 15.08 12.88
C PRO A 92 -0.85 14.15 13.04
N ILE A 93 -1.14 12.86 13.21
CA ILE A 93 -0.23 11.75 12.97
C ILE A 93 -0.31 11.45 11.48
N ILE A 94 0.81 11.58 10.77
CA ILE A 94 0.88 11.49 9.31
C ILE A 94 1.42 10.15 8.83
N LEU A 95 2.08 9.39 9.71
CA LEU A 95 2.52 8.01 9.47
C LEU A 95 2.60 7.25 10.79
N THR A 96 2.23 5.98 10.80
CA THR A 96 2.41 5.07 11.95
C THR A 96 3.09 3.79 11.51
N THR A 97 4.08 3.35 12.28
CA THR A 97 4.79 2.08 12.08
C THR A 97 4.78 1.31 13.39
N TYR A 98 4.37 0.04 13.34
CA TYR A 98 4.38 -0.87 14.50
C TYR A 98 5.77 -1.46 14.66
N CYS A 99 6.27 -1.52 15.89
CA CYS A 99 7.61 -1.98 16.19
C CYS A 99 7.65 -2.87 17.42
N THR A 100 8.49 -3.90 17.37
CA THR A 100 8.81 -4.76 18.51
C THR A 100 10.32 -4.81 18.68
N SER A 101 10.81 -4.55 19.89
CA SER A 101 12.23 -4.67 20.20
C SER A 101 12.63 -6.13 20.46
N MET A 102 13.94 -6.42 20.36
CA MET A 102 14.47 -7.74 20.73
C MET A 102 14.15 -8.17 22.17
N ASN A 103 13.96 -7.20 23.07
CA ASN A 103 13.63 -7.44 24.47
C ASN A 103 12.11 -7.57 24.72
N GLY A 104 11.31 -7.64 23.64
CA GLY A 104 9.85 -7.79 23.70
C GLY A 104 9.10 -6.50 24.00
N LEU A 105 9.74 -5.32 23.86
CA LEU A 105 9.06 -4.03 24.00
C LEU A 105 8.28 -3.75 22.72
N CYS A 106 6.94 -3.73 22.79
CA CYS A 106 6.08 -3.30 21.69
C CYS A 106 5.81 -1.80 21.78
N PHE A 107 5.97 -1.10 20.66
CA PHE A 107 5.72 0.34 20.57
C PHE A 107 5.34 0.76 19.15
N ASN A 108 4.58 1.86 19.05
CA ASN A 108 4.32 2.51 17.77
C ASN A 108 5.27 3.68 17.57
N ILE A 109 5.79 3.82 16.36
CA ILE A 109 6.45 5.02 15.88
C ILE A 109 5.42 5.84 15.13
N HIS A 110 5.25 7.10 15.51
CA HIS A 110 4.33 8.03 14.88
C HIS A 110 5.10 9.21 14.31
N GLU A 111 5.11 9.40 13.00
CA GLU A 111 5.52 10.67 12.41
C GLU A 111 4.36 11.66 12.56
N ILE A 112 4.65 12.85 13.10
CA ILE A 112 3.64 13.90 13.33
C ILE A 112 3.90 15.11 12.42
N GLU A 113 2.87 15.90 12.16
CA GLU A 113 2.97 17.07 11.27
C GLU A 113 3.74 18.26 11.89
N ASN A 114 3.89 18.31 13.21
CA ASN A 114 4.59 19.40 13.87
C ASN A 114 5.15 18.98 15.24
N ASP A 115 5.95 19.81 15.87
CA ASP A 115 6.52 19.53 17.19
C ASP A 115 5.51 19.78 18.33
N ILE A 116 5.32 18.79 19.21
CA ILE A 116 4.47 18.88 20.41
C ILE A 116 4.97 19.93 21.42
N PHE A 117 6.25 20.32 21.35
CA PHE A 117 6.84 21.32 22.24
C PHE A 117 6.95 22.72 21.61
N ASP A 118 6.83 22.83 20.29
CA ASP A 118 6.89 24.09 19.55
C ASP A 118 5.99 24.09 18.30
N ILE A 119 4.68 24.15 18.55
CA ILE A 119 3.64 24.18 17.50
C ILE A 119 3.65 25.47 16.65
N SER A 120 4.49 26.45 16.97
CA SER A 120 4.50 27.73 16.26
C SER A 120 5.28 27.68 14.95
N ARG A 121 5.99 26.56 14.71
CA ARG A 121 6.76 26.37 13.49
C ARG A 121 5.83 26.20 12.29
N PRO A 122 6.05 26.96 11.21
CA PRO A 122 5.26 26.82 10.01
C PRO A 122 5.53 25.46 9.35
N ILE A 123 4.47 24.86 8.84
CA ILE A 123 4.58 23.66 8.00
C ILE A 123 5.30 24.05 6.69
N HIS A 124 6.19 23.19 6.23
CA HIS A 124 6.98 23.48 5.02
C HIS A 124 6.06 23.65 3.79
N PRO A 125 6.19 24.74 3.01
CA PRO A 125 5.28 25.03 1.88
C PRO A 125 5.21 23.91 0.83
N LEU A 126 6.34 23.23 0.56
CA LEU A 126 6.37 22.10 -0.35
C LEU A 126 5.49 20.94 0.14
N TYR A 127 5.46 20.68 1.44
CA TYR A 127 4.67 19.59 2.01
C TYR A 127 3.17 19.85 1.82
N LEU A 128 2.71 21.09 2.07
CA LEU A 128 1.32 21.48 1.82
C LEU A 128 0.92 21.29 0.36
N LYS A 129 1.76 21.74 -0.58
CA LYS A 129 1.53 21.54 -2.02
C LYS A 129 1.46 20.06 -2.40
N VAL A 130 2.30 19.21 -1.81
CA VAL A 130 2.24 17.76 -2.03
C VAL A 130 0.89 17.20 -1.56
N LEU A 131 0.43 17.58 -0.36
CA LEU A 131 -0.86 17.13 0.18
C LEU A 131 -2.06 17.55 -0.68
N GLU A 132 -1.99 18.69 -1.36
CA GLU A 132 -3.06 19.21 -2.22
C GLU A 132 -3.16 18.53 -3.59
N CYS A 133 -2.06 17.90 -4.05
CA CYS A 133 -1.89 17.48 -5.44
C CYS A 133 -1.68 15.97 -5.64
N TYR A 134 -1.22 15.22 -4.64
CA TYR A 134 -0.68 13.87 -4.86
C TYR A 134 -1.67 12.83 -5.40
N ASP A 135 -2.98 13.01 -5.16
CA ASP A 135 -4.04 12.08 -5.51
C ASP A 135 -4.71 12.37 -6.86
N ASP A 136 -4.39 13.51 -7.50
CA ASP A 136 -5.01 13.98 -8.74
C ASP A 136 -3.96 14.08 -9.86
N SER A 137 -4.23 13.47 -11.01
CA SER A 137 -3.28 13.40 -12.12
C SER A 137 -2.99 14.76 -12.76
N ASP A 138 -4.01 15.61 -12.92
CA ASP A 138 -3.86 16.91 -13.55
C ASP A 138 -3.11 17.85 -12.61
N LYS A 139 -3.45 17.83 -11.32
CA LYS A 139 -2.71 18.58 -10.30
C LYS A 139 -1.28 18.09 -10.14
N SER A 140 -1.04 16.78 -10.22
CA SER A 140 0.30 16.20 -10.15
C SER A 140 1.18 16.69 -11.30
N LYS A 141 0.65 16.71 -12.53
CA LYS A 141 1.35 17.31 -13.67
C LYS A 141 1.68 18.79 -13.44
N MET A 142 0.66 19.58 -13.08
CA MET A 142 0.84 21.01 -12.84
C MET A 142 1.82 21.30 -11.70
N PHE A 143 1.85 20.44 -10.68
CA PHE A 143 2.80 20.55 -9.59
C PHE A 143 4.24 20.41 -10.08
N ILE A 144 4.54 19.42 -10.93
CA ILE A 144 5.90 19.25 -11.48
C ILE A 144 6.29 20.47 -12.30
N GLU A 145 5.40 20.90 -13.21
CA GLU A 145 5.65 22.02 -14.12
C GLU A 145 5.87 23.35 -13.39
N ARG A 146 5.15 23.61 -12.29
CA ARG A 146 5.20 24.89 -11.56
C ARG A 146 6.17 24.91 -10.39
N THR A 147 6.23 23.82 -9.61
CA THR A 147 7.07 23.76 -8.41
C THR A 147 8.54 23.67 -8.78
N PHE A 148 8.86 22.99 -9.89
CA PHE A 148 10.23 22.80 -10.36
C PHE A 148 10.52 23.61 -11.63
N GLU A 149 9.72 24.62 -11.98
CA GLU A 149 9.88 25.43 -13.20
C GLU A 149 11.30 25.99 -13.37
N ASN A 150 11.94 26.35 -12.23
CA ASN A 150 13.28 26.92 -12.16
C ASN A 150 14.38 25.87 -11.92
N VAL A 151 14.06 24.58 -12.06
CA VAL A 151 15.00 23.46 -11.94
C VAL A 151 15.13 22.78 -13.32
N PRO A 152 16.06 23.24 -14.18
CA PRO A 152 16.13 22.79 -15.58
C PRO A 152 16.29 21.28 -15.73
N ALA A 153 17.02 20.63 -14.82
CA ALA A 153 17.23 19.18 -14.86
C ALA A 153 15.91 18.40 -14.74
N VAL A 154 15.02 18.83 -13.82
CA VAL A 154 13.70 18.20 -13.62
C VAL A 154 12.79 18.47 -14.81
N ILE A 155 12.65 19.73 -15.24
CA ILE A 155 11.70 20.10 -16.31
C ILE A 155 12.12 19.55 -17.67
N ASN A 156 13.41 19.59 -18.01
CA ASN A 156 13.90 19.01 -19.26
C ASN A 156 13.66 17.49 -19.29
N LEU A 157 13.91 16.80 -18.18
CA LEU A 157 13.65 15.37 -18.07
C LEU A 157 12.15 15.07 -18.17
N TYR A 158 11.31 15.79 -17.42
CA TYR A 158 9.85 15.65 -17.47
C TYR A 158 9.29 15.83 -18.88
N ASN A 159 9.72 16.88 -19.59
CA ASN A 159 9.29 17.17 -20.95
C ASN A 159 9.78 16.10 -21.93
N ALA A 160 11.02 15.63 -21.80
CA ALA A 160 11.55 14.54 -22.62
C ALA A 160 10.73 13.25 -22.46
N ILE A 161 10.42 12.88 -21.21
CA ILE A 161 9.56 11.72 -20.89
C ILE A 161 8.16 11.90 -21.48
N CYS A 162 7.53 13.06 -21.26
CA CYS A 162 6.19 13.34 -21.78
C CYS A 162 6.13 13.26 -23.31
N ASN A 163 7.12 13.85 -24.00
CA ASN A 163 7.21 13.78 -25.46
C ASN A 163 7.41 12.36 -25.97
N ALA A 164 8.16 11.53 -25.23
CA ALA A 164 8.32 10.11 -25.56
C ALA A 164 7.00 9.36 -25.40
N ILE A 165 6.32 9.53 -24.26
CA ILE A 165 5.02 8.94 -23.96
C ILE A 165 3.97 9.28 -25.03
N GLU A 166 3.90 10.55 -25.46
CA GLU A 166 2.92 11.01 -26.45
C GLU A 166 3.10 10.39 -27.84
N ARG A 167 4.30 9.88 -28.16
CA ARG A 167 4.62 9.25 -29.44
C ARG A 167 4.57 7.72 -29.38
N MET A 168 4.34 7.14 -28.21
CA MET A 168 4.31 5.69 -28.03
C MET A 168 3.00 5.10 -28.56
N GLU A 169 3.12 4.11 -29.43
CA GLU A 169 2.03 3.21 -29.77
C GLU A 169 2.12 1.96 -28.89
N ILE A 170 1.14 1.75 -28.01
CA ILE A 170 1.11 0.61 -27.09
C ILE A 170 0.27 -0.51 -27.72
N THR A 171 0.91 -1.64 -28.00
CA THR A 171 0.31 -2.86 -28.57
C THR A 171 0.48 -4.04 -27.61
N PRO A 172 -0.24 -5.16 -27.81
CA PRO A 172 -0.03 -6.37 -27.01
C PRO A 172 1.44 -6.81 -27.02
N GLU A 173 2.11 -6.77 -28.17
CA GLU A 173 3.46 -7.30 -28.36
C GLU A 173 4.53 -6.47 -27.65
N ASN A 174 4.35 -5.14 -27.59
CA ASN A 174 5.35 -4.24 -27.01
C ASN A 174 5.01 -3.75 -25.59
N ARG A 175 3.83 -4.06 -25.05
CA ARG A 175 3.33 -3.53 -23.77
C ARG A 175 4.33 -3.70 -22.61
N ARG A 176 5.00 -4.84 -22.52
CA ARG A 176 5.92 -5.14 -21.40
C ARG A 176 7.17 -4.28 -21.45
N ASP A 177 7.78 -4.13 -22.63
CA ASP A 177 8.94 -3.26 -22.83
C ASP A 177 8.57 -1.80 -22.54
N LEU A 178 7.41 -1.33 -23.04
CA LEU A 178 6.96 0.03 -22.78
C LEU A 178 6.60 0.27 -21.30
N MET A 179 6.03 -0.73 -20.62
CA MET A 179 5.77 -0.65 -19.18
C MET A 179 7.07 -0.53 -18.39
N GLN A 180 8.07 -1.36 -18.70
CA GLN A 180 9.38 -1.29 -18.04
C GLN A 180 10.06 0.06 -18.27
N ARG A 181 10.00 0.61 -19.49
CA ARG A 181 10.53 1.95 -19.79
C ARG A 181 9.79 3.06 -19.04
N LEU A 182 8.47 2.94 -18.89
CA LEU A 182 7.67 3.87 -18.11
C LEU A 182 8.09 3.83 -16.63
N GLN A 183 8.25 2.64 -16.04
CA GLN A 183 8.75 2.48 -14.67
C GLN A 183 10.13 3.12 -14.49
N VAL A 184 11.07 2.86 -15.41
CA VAL A 184 12.40 3.51 -15.38
C VAL A 184 12.29 5.04 -15.46
N SER A 185 11.39 5.56 -16.30
CA SER A 185 11.18 7.01 -16.44
C SER A 185 10.62 7.63 -15.16
N ILE A 186 9.69 6.94 -14.49
CA ILE A 186 9.14 7.33 -13.19
C ILE A 186 10.25 7.41 -12.15
N GLU A 187 11.12 6.39 -12.08
CA GLU A 187 12.24 6.34 -11.15
C GLU A 187 13.27 7.43 -11.40
N GLN A 188 13.62 7.68 -12.66
CA GLN A 188 14.56 8.73 -13.05
C GLN A 188 14.04 10.11 -12.66
N LEU A 189 12.77 10.39 -12.95
CA LEU A 189 12.17 11.68 -12.62
C LEU A 189 12.06 11.88 -11.10
N ALA A 190 11.63 10.85 -10.37
CA ALA A 190 11.60 10.91 -8.91
C ALA A 190 13.01 11.16 -8.36
N ALA A 191 14.02 10.40 -8.80
CA ALA A 191 15.39 10.58 -8.34
C ALA A 191 15.93 12.01 -8.60
N GLU A 192 15.58 12.61 -9.74
CA GLU A 192 15.97 14.00 -10.04
C GLU A 192 15.25 15.01 -9.14
N ILE A 193 13.96 14.80 -8.87
CA ILE A 193 13.18 15.63 -7.94
C ILE A 193 13.78 15.56 -6.53
N PHE A 194 14.14 14.37 -6.04
CA PHE A 194 14.70 14.18 -4.69
C PHE A 194 16.14 14.69 -4.53
N LYS A 195 16.80 15.14 -5.59
CA LYS A 195 18.06 15.92 -5.48
C LYS A 195 17.81 17.38 -5.09
N CYS A 196 16.57 17.86 -5.16
CA CYS A 196 16.24 19.24 -4.83
C CYS A 196 16.29 19.45 -3.31
N PRO A 197 17.04 20.45 -2.80
CA PRO A 197 17.21 20.67 -1.35
C PRO A 197 15.90 20.77 -0.56
N ASP A 198 14.88 21.42 -1.13
CA ASP A 198 13.57 21.57 -0.48
C ASP A 198 12.88 20.23 -0.17
N THR A 199 13.22 19.16 -0.90
CA THR A 199 12.66 17.82 -0.67
C THR A 199 13.25 17.13 0.55
N GLU A 200 14.46 17.53 1.00
CA GLU A 200 15.08 17.00 2.22
C GLU A 200 14.26 17.38 3.46
N MET A 201 13.58 18.52 3.39
CA MET A 201 12.74 19.06 4.47
C MET A 201 11.41 18.32 4.62
N LEU A 202 11.03 17.48 3.66
CA LEU A 202 9.77 16.75 3.72
C LEU A 202 9.83 15.61 4.76
N PRO A 203 8.75 15.37 5.53
CA PRO A 203 8.61 14.15 6.33
C PRO A 203 8.59 12.92 5.42
N VAL A 204 8.85 11.74 6.00
CA VAL A 204 8.81 10.46 5.26
C VAL A 204 7.47 10.28 4.57
N ALA A 205 6.36 10.53 5.27
CA ALA A 205 5.02 10.52 4.68
C ALA A 205 4.88 11.48 3.48
N GLY A 206 5.53 12.65 3.55
CA GLY A 206 5.55 13.64 2.47
C GLY A 206 6.36 13.18 1.27
N LYS A 207 7.49 12.51 1.49
CA LYS A 207 8.31 11.93 0.42
C LYS A 207 7.58 10.78 -0.28
N GLN A 208 6.90 9.92 0.48
CA GLN A 208 6.03 8.88 -0.06
C GLN A 208 4.91 9.50 -0.93
N LYS A 209 4.22 10.54 -0.47
CA LYS A 209 3.22 11.25 -1.28
C LYS A 209 3.79 11.92 -2.52
N LEU A 210 5.01 12.43 -2.46
CA LEU A 210 5.69 12.97 -3.63
C LEU A 210 6.00 11.87 -4.67
N ASN A 211 6.28 10.63 -4.24
CA ASN A 211 6.35 9.48 -5.15
C ASN A 211 5.01 9.24 -5.89
N TYR A 212 3.87 9.27 -5.18
CA TYR A 212 2.53 9.17 -5.79
C TYR A 212 2.28 10.26 -6.84
N LEU A 213 2.72 11.48 -6.55
CA LEU A 213 2.58 12.59 -7.48
C LEU A 213 3.34 12.33 -8.79
N VAL A 214 4.61 11.91 -8.71
CA VAL A 214 5.41 11.58 -9.90
C VAL A 214 4.76 10.45 -10.70
N TYR A 215 4.31 9.41 -10.01
CA TYR A 215 3.60 8.28 -10.62
C TYR A 215 2.33 8.73 -11.36
N ASN A 216 1.48 9.53 -10.73
CA ASN A 216 0.24 10.02 -11.33
C ASN A 216 0.48 10.92 -12.54
N ALA A 217 1.48 11.80 -12.46
CA ALA A 217 1.82 12.72 -13.53
C ALA A 217 2.23 12.01 -14.83
N LEU A 218 2.82 10.82 -14.73
CA LEU A 218 3.33 10.07 -15.89
C LEU A 218 2.39 8.96 -16.37
N THR A 219 1.77 8.22 -15.46
CA THR A 219 0.98 7.03 -15.82
C THR A 219 -0.41 7.34 -16.37
N SER A 220 -1.02 8.44 -15.94
CA SER A 220 -2.38 8.83 -16.36
C SER A 220 -2.53 8.99 -17.88
N LYS A 221 -1.49 9.48 -18.57
CA LYS A 221 -1.51 9.66 -20.05
C LYS A 221 -1.57 8.34 -20.83
N THR A 222 -0.95 7.29 -20.32
CA THR A 222 -0.86 5.98 -21.00
C THR A 222 -1.88 4.97 -20.48
N HIS A 223 -2.60 5.31 -19.41
CA HIS A 223 -3.50 4.41 -18.68
C HIS A 223 -4.43 3.59 -19.59
N PHE A 224 -5.27 4.26 -20.39
CA PHE A 224 -6.23 3.58 -21.25
C PHE A 224 -5.57 2.78 -22.38
N HIS A 225 -4.45 3.26 -22.91
CA HIS A 225 -3.71 2.56 -23.96
C HIS A 225 -3.14 1.23 -23.44
N PHE A 226 -2.59 1.23 -22.21
CA PHE A 226 -2.18 -0.02 -21.56
C PHE A 226 -3.37 -0.93 -21.28
N ILE A 227 -4.45 -0.45 -20.67
CA ILE A 227 -5.65 -1.28 -20.43
C ILE A 227 -6.11 -1.98 -21.71
N MET A 228 -6.15 -1.27 -22.84
CA MET A 228 -6.53 -1.84 -24.13
C MET A 228 -5.54 -2.92 -24.62
N ALA A 229 -4.24 -2.71 -24.46
CA ALA A 229 -3.22 -3.68 -24.85
C ALA A 229 -3.27 -4.96 -23.99
N TYR A 230 -3.47 -4.83 -22.66
CA TYR A 230 -3.65 -5.98 -21.77
C TYR A 230 -4.95 -6.70 -22.05
N SER A 231 -6.05 -5.98 -22.30
CA SER A 231 -7.34 -6.59 -22.65
C SER A 231 -7.25 -7.45 -23.92
N LYS A 232 -6.45 -7.02 -24.90
CA LYS A 232 -6.20 -7.79 -26.14
C LYS A 232 -5.32 -9.01 -25.89
N GLU A 233 -4.24 -8.86 -25.13
CA GLU A 233 -3.34 -9.97 -24.80
C GLU A 233 -4.06 -11.08 -24.03
N PHE A 234 -4.76 -10.71 -22.97
CA PHE A 234 -5.33 -11.66 -22.01
C PHE A 234 -6.78 -12.04 -22.34
N ALA A 235 -7.24 -11.75 -23.56
CA ALA A 235 -8.62 -11.98 -23.99
C ALA A 235 -9.06 -13.44 -23.80
N GLN A 236 -8.18 -14.40 -24.03
CA GLN A 236 -8.51 -15.83 -23.84
C GLN A 236 -8.70 -16.17 -22.36
N GLN A 237 -7.85 -15.63 -21.49
CA GLN A 237 -7.92 -15.81 -20.04
C GLN A 237 -9.17 -15.13 -19.47
N ASP A 238 -9.52 -13.94 -19.94
CA ASP A 238 -10.74 -13.25 -19.56
C ASP A 238 -12.00 -14.03 -20.00
N ILE A 239 -12.00 -14.58 -21.22
CA ILE A 239 -13.11 -15.44 -21.70
C ILE A 239 -13.23 -16.70 -20.84
N ALA A 240 -12.11 -17.34 -20.50
CA ALA A 240 -12.08 -18.52 -19.63
C ALA A 240 -12.57 -18.19 -18.22
N ALA A 241 -12.07 -17.11 -17.63
CA ALA A 241 -12.46 -16.63 -16.31
C ALA A 241 -13.97 -16.38 -16.27
N ARG A 242 -14.51 -15.60 -17.21
CA ARG A 242 -15.95 -15.34 -17.32
C ARG A 242 -16.76 -16.63 -17.39
N LYS A 243 -16.33 -17.61 -18.19
CA LYS A 243 -17.01 -18.92 -18.28
C LYS A 243 -17.02 -19.65 -16.95
N ASN A 244 -15.89 -19.71 -16.27
CA ASN A 244 -15.76 -20.42 -14.99
C ASN A 244 -16.49 -19.69 -13.86
N MET A 245 -16.53 -18.35 -13.86
CA MET A 245 -17.27 -17.55 -12.88
C MET A 245 -18.76 -17.91 -12.88
N TYR A 246 -19.38 -18.20 -14.04
CA TYR A 246 -20.75 -18.71 -14.08
C TYR A 246 -20.90 -20.07 -13.39
N SER A 247 -19.94 -20.97 -13.58
CA SER A 247 -19.92 -22.27 -12.90
C SER A 247 -19.76 -22.11 -11.38
N TYR A 248 -18.83 -21.26 -10.92
CA TYR A 248 -18.66 -20.97 -9.49
C TYR A 248 -19.90 -20.31 -8.88
N LEU A 249 -20.53 -19.37 -9.59
CA LEU A 249 -21.74 -18.70 -9.12
C LEU A 249 -22.91 -19.68 -8.94
N SER A 250 -23.02 -20.69 -9.80
CA SER A 250 -24.04 -21.74 -9.68
C SER A 250 -23.85 -22.67 -8.47
N GLN A 251 -22.63 -22.69 -7.92
CA GLN A 251 -22.24 -23.52 -6.78
C GLN A 251 -22.20 -22.74 -5.45
N SER A 252 -22.25 -21.40 -5.50
CA SER A 252 -22.15 -20.53 -4.32
C SER A 252 -23.45 -20.50 -3.50
N LYS A 253 -23.31 -20.41 -2.16
CA LYS A 253 -24.45 -20.31 -1.24
C LYS A 253 -25.04 -18.90 -1.28
N ALA A 254 -26.36 -18.79 -1.10
CA ALA A 254 -27.08 -17.51 -1.15
C ALA A 254 -26.61 -16.48 -0.11
N ASP A 255 -26.11 -16.94 1.05
CA ASP A 255 -25.63 -16.07 2.13
C ASP A 255 -24.25 -15.46 1.83
N GLU A 256 -23.34 -16.22 1.20
CA GLU A 256 -22.02 -15.73 0.73
C GLU A 256 -22.19 -14.61 -0.33
N LYS A 257 -23.21 -14.76 -1.17
CA LYS A 257 -23.54 -13.79 -2.21
C LYS A 257 -23.99 -12.44 -1.63
N LYS A 258 -24.88 -12.46 -0.62
CA LYS A 258 -25.35 -11.22 0.03
C LYS A 258 -24.25 -10.49 0.80
N MET A 259 -23.31 -11.23 1.40
CA MET A 259 -22.20 -10.62 2.15
C MET A 259 -21.26 -9.85 1.23
N THR A 260 -20.96 -10.39 0.05
CA THR A 260 -19.96 -9.82 -0.88
C THR A 260 -20.53 -8.78 -1.86
N GLU A 261 -21.85 -8.72 -2.04
CA GLU A 261 -22.55 -7.72 -2.87
C GLU A 261 -22.30 -6.27 -2.44
N ALA A 262 -22.04 -6.00 -1.15
CA ALA A 262 -21.72 -4.65 -0.69
C ALA A 262 -20.30 -4.22 -1.08
N ALA A 263 -19.33 -5.13 -0.98
CA ALA A 263 -17.93 -4.88 -1.31
C ALA A 263 -17.71 -4.71 -2.83
N THR A 264 -18.41 -5.50 -3.66
CA THR A 264 -18.31 -5.40 -5.13
C THR A 264 -18.71 -4.04 -5.70
N ARG A 265 -19.47 -3.22 -4.96
CA ARG A 265 -19.79 -1.83 -5.36
C ARG A 265 -18.54 -0.97 -5.56
N TYR A 266 -17.43 -1.28 -4.89
CA TYR A 266 -16.17 -0.57 -5.10
C TYR A 266 -15.54 -0.84 -6.47
N LEU A 267 -15.84 -1.99 -7.09
CA LEU A 267 -15.40 -2.33 -8.45
C LEU A 267 -16.33 -1.78 -9.54
N SER A 268 -17.54 -1.35 -9.19
CA SER A 268 -18.47 -0.76 -10.14
C SER A 268 -17.86 0.47 -10.81
N ARG A 269 -17.89 0.49 -12.15
CA ARG A 269 -17.35 1.57 -13.02
C ARG A 269 -15.84 1.81 -12.86
N ILE A 270 -15.09 0.88 -12.30
CA ILE A 270 -13.64 1.02 -12.10
C ILE A 270 -12.89 1.32 -13.41
N PHE A 271 -13.31 0.72 -14.53
CA PHE A 271 -12.75 0.94 -15.85
C PHE A 271 -12.94 2.36 -16.41
N SER A 272 -13.82 3.17 -15.81
CA SER A 272 -14.06 4.58 -16.22
C SER A 272 -13.16 5.58 -15.51
N LEU A 273 -12.40 5.15 -14.51
CA LEU A 273 -11.47 6.01 -13.77
C LEU A 273 -10.29 6.39 -14.66
N LYS A 274 -9.83 7.64 -14.51
CA LYS A 274 -8.84 8.26 -15.42
C LYS A 274 -7.38 7.96 -15.08
N SER A 275 -7.12 7.40 -13.90
CA SER A 275 -5.75 7.11 -13.45
C SER A 275 -5.65 5.71 -12.85
N PRO A 276 -4.49 5.06 -12.95
CA PRO A 276 -4.25 3.79 -12.27
C PRO A 276 -4.39 3.92 -10.75
N LEU A 277 -3.91 5.02 -10.16
CA LEU A 277 -4.02 5.21 -8.70
C LEU A 277 -5.47 5.20 -8.24
N ALA A 278 -6.37 5.89 -8.94
CA ALA A 278 -7.80 5.89 -8.59
C ALA A 278 -8.40 4.48 -8.68
N GLN A 279 -7.95 3.65 -9.62
CA GLN A 279 -8.36 2.25 -9.69
C GLN A 279 -7.79 1.42 -8.53
N ILE A 280 -6.52 1.61 -8.19
CA ILE A 280 -5.85 0.94 -7.07
C ILE A 280 -6.54 1.27 -5.74
N GLU A 281 -6.92 2.53 -5.51
CA GLU A 281 -7.68 2.94 -4.33
C GLU A 281 -9.04 2.24 -4.23
N ARG A 282 -9.73 2.07 -5.36
CA ARG A 282 -10.99 1.29 -5.40
C ARG A 282 -10.78 -0.18 -5.14
N VAL A 283 -9.70 -0.76 -5.67
CA VAL A 283 -9.31 -2.15 -5.36
C VAL A 283 -8.99 -2.30 -3.88
N ALA A 284 -8.29 -1.34 -3.27
CA ALA A 284 -7.99 -1.34 -1.84
C ALA A 284 -9.27 -1.29 -1.01
N GLN A 285 -10.21 -0.40 -1.34
CA GLN A 285 -11.52 -0.34 -0.67
C GLN A 285 -12.33 -1.64 -0.83
N PHE A 286 -12.30 -2.23 -2.02
CA PHE A 286 -12.90 -3.54 -2.27
C PHE A 286 -12.28 -4.61 -1.36
N PHE A 287 -10.95 -4.68 -1.31
CA PHE A 287 -10.22 -5.64 -0.50
C PHE A 287 -10.52 -5.48 0.99
N GLU A 288 -10.44 -4.25 1.52
CA GLU A 288 -10.74 -3.92 2.91
C GLU A 288 -12.18 -4.29 3.29
N ALA A 289 -13.14 -4.02 2.40
CA ALA A 289 -14.53 -4.38 2.62
C ALA A 289 -14.74 -5.90 2.70
N ILE A 290 -13.96 -6.69 1.96
CA ILE A 290 -13.99 -8.16 2.06
C ILE A 290 -13.36 -8.65 3.35
N VAL A 291 -12.17 -8.14 3.71
CA VAL A 291 -11.50 -8.53 4.97
C VAL A 291 -12.38 -8.20 6.17
N ALA A 292 -13.06 -7.06 6.17
CA ALA A 292 -13.97 -6.66 7.26
C ALA A 292 -15.20 -7.59 7.43
N LEU A 293 -15.51 -8.43 6.44
CA LEU A 293 -16.62 -9.39 6.51
C LEU A 293 -16.20 -10.77 7.05
N LEU A 294 -14.89 -11.03 7.16
CA LEU A 294 -14.39 -12.32 7.61
C LEU A 294 -14.57 -12.46 9.13
N PRO A 295 -15.04 -13.62 9.63
CA PRO A 295 -15.24 -13.85 11.05
C PRO A 295 -13.91 -14.11 11.75
N GLY A 296 -13.58 -13.30 12.76
CA GLY A 296 -12.40 -13.52 13.60
C GLY A 296 -11.61 -12.24 13.85
N THR A 297 -10.70 -12.28 14.82
CA THR A 297 -9.73 -11.21 15.09
C THR A 297 -8.39 -11.46 14.41
N GLU A 298 -8.11 -12.70 14.00
CA GLU A 298 -6.94 -13.13 13.24
C GLU A 298 -7.42 -13.69 11.91
N ILE A 299 -7.11 -13.01 10.82
CA ILE A 299 -7.53 -13.38 9.46
C ILE A 299 -6.28 -13.83 8.71
N ALA A 300 -6.25 -15.09 8.26
CA ALA A 300 -5.12 -15.63 7.50
C ALA A 300 -5.26 -15.37 5.98
N ALA A 301 -4.14 -15.42 5.24
CA ALA A 301 -4.18 -15.38 3.77
C ALA A 301 -5.11 -16.45 3.17
N ASP A 302 -5.13 -17.63 3.79
CA ASP A 302 -5.98 -18.77 3.39
C ASP A 302 -7.48 -18.46 3.50
N ASP A 303 -7.88 -17.51 4.34
CA ASP A 303 -9.27 -17.04 4.45
C ASP A 303 -9.55 -15.92 3.44
N ILE A 304 -8.57 -15.04 3.21
CA ILE A 304 -8.70 -13.85 2.35
C ILE A 304 -8.84 -14.25 0.88
N LEU A 305 -7.95 -15.09 0.36
CA LEU A 305 -7.89 -15.38 -1.07
C LEU A 305 -9.20 -16.04 -1.58
N PRO A 306 -9.79 -17.05 -0.92
CA PRO A 306 -11.08 -17.59 -1.31
C PRO A 306 -12.22 -16.57 -1.23
N ALA A 307 -12.22 -15.69 -0.22
CA ALA A 307 -13.25 -14.66 -0.06
C ALA A 307 -13.18 -13.62 -1.18
N ILE A 308 -11.98 -13.21 -1.58
CA ILE A 308 -11.76 -12.32 -2.73
C ILE A 308 -12.24 -12.98 -4.03
N CYS A 309 -11.90 -14.25 -4.27
CA CYS A 309 -12.41 -15.02 -5.42
C CYS A 309 -13.95 -15.06 -5.43
N SER A 310 -14.57 -15.35 -4.27
CA SER A 310 -16.03 -15.40 -4.13
C SER A 310 -16.69 -14.03 -4.35
N ALA A 311 -16.02 -12.93 -4.01
CA ALA A 311 -16.54 -11.61 -4.26
C ALA A 311 -16.44 -11.22 -5.74
N MET A 312 -15.32 -11.54 -6.40
CA MET A 312 -15.13 -11.25 -7.82
C MET A 312 -16.16 -11.95 -8.72
N ILE A 313 -16.60 -13.18 -8.39
CA ILE A 313 -17.65 -13.90 -9.14
C ILE A 313 -19.04 -13.24 -9.05
N CYS A 314 -19.29 -12.39 -8.06
CA CYS A 314 -20.59 -11.77 -7.83
C CYS A 314 -20.84 -10.54 -8.71
N ASP A 315 -19.80 -9.93 -9.29
CA ASP A 315 -19.92 -8.81 -10.23
C ASP A 315 -19.68 -9.24 -11.69
N GLN A 316 -20.79 -9.45 -12.42
CA GLN A 316 -20.73 -9.82 -13.83
C GLN A 316 -20.18 -8.70 -14.72
N SER A 317 -20.31 -7.43 -14.33
CA SER A 317 -19.81 -6.30 -15.12
C SER A 317 -18.28 -6.23 -15.13
N PHE A 318 -17.66 -6.78 -14.09
CA PHE A 318 -16.22 -6.84 -13.92
C PHE A 318 -15.59 -8.10 -14.54
N SER A 319 -16.37 -9.18 -14.68
CA SER A 319 -15.92 -10.48 -15.21
C SER A 319 -15.32 -10.46 -16.62
N THR A 320 -15.60 -9.43 -17.42
CA THR A 320 -15.18 -9.39 -18.83
C THR A 320 -13.71 -9.05 -19.03
N GLN A 321 -13.05 -8.49 -18.03
CA GLN A 321 -11.66 -8.02 -18.10
C GLN A 321 -10.88 -8.32 -16.80
N VAL A 322 -11.35 -9.28 -16.00
CA VAL A 322 -10.85 -9.49 -14.63
C VAL A 322 -9.36 -9.83 -14.60
N VAL A 323 -8.89 -10.69 -15.50
CA VAL A 323 -7.48 -11.10 -15.56
C VAL A 323 -6.65 -9.97 -16.12
N SER A 324 -7.01 -9.45 -17.30
CA SER A 324 -6.27 -8.36 -17.94
C SER A 324 -6.12 -7.13 -17.05
N PHE A 325 -7.17 -6.75 -16.33
CA PHE A 325 -7.21 -5.60 -15.44
C PHE A 325 -6.27 -5.73 -14.25
N PHE A 326 -6.33 -6.84 -13.49
CA PHE A 326 -5.48 -6.99 -12.32
C PHE A 326 -4.02 -7.25 -12.69
N THR A 327 -3.76 -7.95 -13.80
CA THR A 327 -2.39 -8.06 -14.32
C THR A 327 -1.85 -6.68 -14.71
N TYR A 328 -2.66 -5.84 -15.35
CA TYR A 328 -2.27 -4.47 -15.66
C TYR A 328 -1.96 -3.65 -14.39
N LEU A 329 -2.86 -3.65 -13.41
CA LEU A 329 -2.66 -2.87 -12.17
C LEU A 329 -1.43 -3.33 -11.38
N GLN A 330 -1.19 -4.65 -11.32
CA GLN A 330 0.00 -5.20 -10.69
C GLN A 330 1.28 -4.79 -11.43
N GLU A 331 1.29 -4.83 -12.77
CA GLU A 331 2.48 -4.50 -13.56
C GLU A 331 2.75 -2.99 -13.63
N ILE A 332 1.73 -2.13 -13.63
CA ILE A 332 1.95 -0.68 -13.60
C ILE A 332 2.34 -0.17 -12.22
N TRP A 333 1.99 -0.89 -11.15
CA TRP A 333 2.36 -0.53 -9.79
C TRP A 333 3.87 -0.72 -9.55
N PRO A 334 4.58 0.31 -9.08
CA PRO A 334 6.02 0.19 -8.83
C PRO A 334 6.31 -0.75 -7.65
N SER A 335 7.33 -1.59 -7.78
CA SER A 335 7.73 -2.57 -6.75
C SER A 335 8.34 -1.98 -5.49
N SER A 336 8.69 -0.68 -5.51
CA SER A 336 9.33 0.05 -4.42
C SER A 336 8.86 1.50 -4.40
N GLY A 337 9.02 2.17 -3.27
CA GLY A 337 8.73 3.59 -3.04
C GLY A 337 7.29 3.90 -2.65
N PHE A 338 6.48 2.88 -2.46
CA PHE A 338 5.04 2.96 -2.22
C PHE A 338 4.61 2.07 -1.05
N ASP A 339 3.33 2.14 -0.71
CA ASP A 339 2.73 1.37 0.37
C ASP A 339 2.78 -0.15 0.07
N GLU A 340 3.53 -0.88 0.90
CA GLU A 340 3.67 -2.34 0.82
C GLU A 340 2.30 -3.04 0.93
N ARG A 341 1.37 -2.45 1.68
CA ARG A 341 0.00 -2.95 1.80
C ARG A 341 -0.73 -2.94 0.47
N LEU A 342 -0.57 -1.88 -0.33
CA LEU A 342 -1.17 -1.83 -1.67
C LEU A 342 -0.54 -2.86 -2.60
N THR A 343 0.78 -3.08 -2.51
CA THR A 343 1.46 -4.14 -3.25
C THR A 343 0.90 -5.52 -2.92
N TYR A 344 0.69 -5.81 -1.64
CA TYR A 344 0.05 -7.04 -1.18
C TYR A 344 -1.38 -7.20 -1.73
N ILE A 345 -2.18 -6.15 -1.64
CA ILE A 345 -3.57 -6.14 -2.15
C ILE A 345 -3.60 -6.44 -3.65
N LEU A 346 -2.80 -5.72 -4.44
CA LEU A 346 -2.78 -5.88 -5.91
C LEU A 346 -2.29 -7.27 -6.31
N THR A 347 -1.29 -7.80 -5.63
CA THR A 347 -0.77 -9.15 -5.88
C THR A 347 -1.84 -10.20 -5.54
N THR A 348 -2.48 -10.08 -4.38
CA THR A 348 -3.54 -11.01 -3.94
C THR A 348 -4.73 -11.00 -4.92
N CYS A 349 -5.18 -9.82 -5.34
CA CYS A 349 -6.27 -9.71 -6.32
C CYS A 349 -5.87 -10.24 -7.71
N SER A 350 -4.63 -10.05 -8.14
CA SER A 350 -4.12 -10.60 -9.41
C SER A 350 -4.04 -12.13 -9.40
N ILE A 351 -3.61 -12.73 -8.28
CA ILE A 351 -3.63 -14.18 -8.07
C ILE A 351 -5.07 -14.69 -8.12
N ALA A 352 -5.99 -14.05 -7.39
CA ALA A 352 -7.41 -14.41 -7.39
C ALA A 352 -8.02 -14.37 -8.80
N ALA A 353 -7.76 -13.29 -9.54
CA ALA A 353 -8.24 -13.12 -10.91
C ALA A 353 -7.72 -14.22 -11.85
N THR A 354 -6.43 -14.53 -11.75
CA THR A 354 -5.80 -15.59 -12.54
C THR A 354 -6.38 -16.96 -12.18
N HIS A 355 -6.65 -17.22 -10.90
CA HIS A 355 -7.27 -18.47 -10.45
C HIS A 355 -8.65 -18.71 -11.11
N LEU A 356 -9.44 -17.65 -11.33
CA LEU A 356 -10.75 -17.76 -11.99
C LEU A 356 -10.64 -18.27 -13.44
N SER A 357 -9.49 -18.11 -14.11
CA SER A 357 -9.28 -18.63 -15.47
C SER A 357 -9.19 -20.16 -15.53
N PHE A 358 -9.01 -20.84 -14.39
CA PHE A 358 -8.99 -22.29 -14.30
C PHE A 358 -10.37 -22.85 -13.92
N PRO A 359 -10.75 -24.00 -14.51
CA PRO A 359 -12.03 -24.64 -14.19
C PRO A 359 -12.08 -25.04 -12.72
N PRO A 360 -13.28 -25.05 -12.09
CA PRO A 360 -13.45 -25.58 -10.74
C PRO A 360 -12.89 -26.99 -10.68
N GLN A 361 -11.98 -27.27 -9.75
CA GLN A 361 -11.59 -28.65 -9.51
C GLN A 361 -12.81 -29.39 -8.98
N GLU A 362 -13.25 -30.43 -9.68
CA GLU A 362 -14.24 -31.36 -9.14
C GLU A 362 -13.67 -31.88 -7.82
N LYS A 363 -14.36 -31.63 -6.71
CA LYS A 363 -14.10 -32.33 -5.46
C LYS A 363 -14.27 -33.82 -5.77
N LYS A 364 -13.15 -34.52 -5.97
CA LYS A 364 -13.14 -35.97 -5.89
C LYS A 364 -13.45 -36.29 -4.44
N ASP A 365 -14.71 -36.55 -4.16
CA ASP A 365 -15.10 -37.26 -2.96
C ASP A 365 -14.32 -38.58 -2.96
N HIS A 366 -13.27 -38.65 -2.15
CA HIS A 366 -12.58 -39.90 -1.85
C HIS A 366 -13.14 -40.44 -0.54
N PRO A 367 -14.04 -41.43 -0.58
CA PRO A 367 -14.26 -42.29 0.56
C PRO A 367 -13.16 -43.37 0.58
N GLY A 368 -12.34 -43.37 1.63
CA GLY A 368 -11.64 -44.58 2.10
C GLY A 368 -10.25 -44.88 1.50
N SER A 369 -9.28 -44.96 2.40
CA SER A 369 -7.92 -45.50 2.26
C SER A 369 -7.84 -46.87 1.56
N LEU A 370 -6.83 -47.05 0.70
CA LEU A 370 -5.80 -48.12 0.80
C LEU A 370 -4.77 -47.96 -0.33
N ALA A 371 -3.48 -47.85 0.02
CA ALA A 371 -2.34 -47.96 -0.90
C ALA A 371 -1.94 -49.44 -1.12
N PRO A 372 -0.95 -49.76 -1.96
CA PRO A 372 -0.76 -49.38 -3.37
C PRO A 372 -0.60 -50.65 -4.26
N SER A 373 -0.92 -50.57 -5.55
CA SER A 373 -0.43 -51.56 -6.51
C SER A 373 -0.03 -50.91 -7.83
N SER A 374 1.24 -51.14 -8.15
CA SER A 374 2.01 -50.72 -9.32
C SER A 374 1.51 -51.29 -10.65
N SER A 375 1.49 -50.46 -11.69
CA SER A 375 2.01 -50.80 -13.02
C SER A 375 2.13 -49.53 -13.87
N ASN A 376 3.34 -49.32 -14.39
CA ASN A 376 3.78 -48.24 -15.28
C ASN A 376 2.92 -48.15 -16.56
N GLU A 377 2.73 -46.93 -17.10
CA GLU A 377 3.48 -46.47 -18.29
C GLU A 377 3.09 -45.06 -18.77
N PHE A 378 4.13 -44.33 -19.20
CA PHE A 378 4.18 -43.09 -19.99
C PHE A 378 3.85 -41.73 -19.35
N THR A 379 4.91 -41.15 -18.77
CA THR A 379 5.11 -39.71 -18.54
C THR A 379 5.78 -39.06 -19.77
N PRO A 380 5.34 -37.88 -20.21
CA PRO A 380 6.23 -36.80 -20.59
C PRO A 380 6.30 -35.81 -19.42
N GLN A 381 7.48 -35.65 -18.83
CA GLN A 381 7.75 -34.58 -17.86
C GLN A 381 7.68 -33.20 -18.54
N PRO A 382 7.01 -32.21 -17.92
CA PRO A 382 7.48 -30.84 -17.93
C PRO A 382 8.31 -30.61 -16.67
N GLU A 383 9.58 -30.26 -16.86
CA GLU A 383 10.47 -29.84 -15.79
C GLU A 383 9.94 -28.61 -15.04
N ALA A 384 9.95 -28.73 -13.70
CA ALA A 384 10.06 -27.69 -12.68
C ALA A 384 9.47 -26.29 -12.95
N ARG A 385 8.23 -26.08 -12.48
CA ARG A 385 7.70 -24.77 -12.02
C ARG A 385 7.20 -24.83 -10.57
N LYS A 386 7.90 -25.56 -9.70
CA LYS A 386 7.49 -25.72 -8.28
C LYS A 386 8.18 -24.77 -7.29
N SER A 387 9.13 -23.92 -7.71
CA SER A 387 9.79 -22.98 -6.80
C SER A 387 9.06 -21.64 -6.66
N SER A 388 8.45 -21.13 -7.73
CA SER A 388 7.85 -19.79 -7.76
C SER A 388 6.68 -19.60 -6.78
N ASP A 389 5.81 -20.61 -6.65
CA ASP A 389 4.60 -20.49 -5.84
C ASP A 389 4.92 -20.60 -4.35
N GLN A 390 5.87 -21.45 -3.95
CA GLN A 390 6.29 -21.58 -2.55
C GLN A 390 7.09 -20.37 -2.08
N ASP A 391 7.95 -19.80 -2.92
CA ASP A 391 8.69 -18.58 -2.58
C ASP A 391 7.75 -17.38 -2.43
N THR A 392 6.67 -17.32 -3.22
CA THR A 392 5.63 -16.30 -3.10
C THR A 392 4.77 -16.52 -1.85
N ILE A 393 4.41 -17.76 -1.54
CA ILE A 393 3.66 -18.10 -0.30
C ILE A 393 4.50 -17.77 0.94
N ASN A 394 5.79 -18.11 0.96
CA ASN A 394 6.69 -17.76 2.07
C ASN A 394 6.85 -16.24 2.21
N MET A 395 6.92 -15.50 1.09
CA MET A 395 6.93 -14.03 1.10
C MET A 395 5.59 -13.45 1.62
N LEU A 396 4.47 -14.10 1.33
CA LEU A 396 3.14 -13.72 1.82
C LEU A 396 2.98 -14.00 3.33
N GLU A 397 3.53 -15.11 3.83
CA GLU A 397 3.56 -15.45 5.26
C GLU A 397 4.44 -14.46 6.05
N ASP A 398 5.61 -14.08 5.52
CA ASP A 398 6.49 -13.09 6.13
C ASP A 398 5.87 -11.68 6.19
N LEU A 399 5.06 -11.30 5.18
CA LEU A 399 4.35 -10.01 5.18
C LEU A 399 3.17 -10.01 6.17
N LEU A 400 2.49 -11.14 6.36
CA LEU A 400 1.40 -11.27 7.33
C LEU A 400 1.88 -11.31 8.77
N ALA A 401 3.10 -11.79 9.03
CA ALA A 401 3.71 -11.75 10.36
C ALA A 401 4.06 -10.31 10.83
N ASN A 402 3.96 -9.32 9.93
CA ASN A 402 4.30 -7.91 10.18
C ASN A 402 3.09 -6.95 10.10
N LEU A 403 1.88 -7.48 9.91
CA LEU A 403 0.60 -6.79 10.13
C LEU A 403 0.11 -7.04 11.57
#